data_AF-A0A2E9T0C9-F1
#
_entry.id   AF-A0A2E9T0C9-F1
#
_cell.length_a   1.000
_cell.length_b   1.000
_cell.length_c   1.000
_cell.angle_alpha   90.00
_cell.angle_beta   90.00
_cell.angle_gamma   90.00
#
_symmetry.space_group_name_H-M   'P 1'
#
loop_
_entity.id
_entity.type
_entity.pdbx_description
1 polymer ?
#
loop_
_entity_poly.entity_id
_entity_poly.type
_entity_poly.pdbx_seq_one_letter_code
_entity_poly.pdbx_strand_id
1 'polypeptide(L)' 'ASGYLWQQNKAQLAYKPLLVHQPQGKGMVIGFTQSPTYRAYLEGMNVMLANTIFRAAAHAQ' A
#
# COMPACT_ATOMS: atom_id res chain seq x y z
N ALA A 1 10.63 -14.62 7.81
CA ALA A 1 11.93 -14.31 7.17
C ALA A 1 12.55 -13.15 7.95
N SER A 2 13.80 -13.25 8.39
CA SER A 2 14.48 -12.25 9.24
C SER A 2 14.84 -10.93 8.52
N GLY A 3 13.99 -10.44 7.61
CA GLY A 3 14.23 -9.22 6.83
C GLY A 3 15.23 -9.37 5.68
N TYR A 4 15.86 -10.53 5.51
CA TYR A 4 16.82 -10.78 4.44
C TYR A 4 16.11 -11.13 3.12
N LEU A 5 16.43 -10.41 2.04
CA LEU A 5 15.90 -10.62 0.69
C LEU A 5 17.03 -10.97 -0.29
N TRP A 6 16.95 -12.13 -0.94
CA TRP A 6 17.89 -12.52 -1.99
C TRP A 6 17.77 -11.59 -3.21
N GLN A 7 18.90 -11.31 -3.88
CA GLN A 7 18.93 -10.37 -5.01
C GLN A 7 18.00 -10.81 -6.16
N GLN A 8 17.93 -12.11 -6.42
CA GLN A 8 17.03 -12.69 -7.43
C GLN A 8 15.56 -12.41 -7.09
N ASN A 9 15.18 -12.50 -5.82
CA ASN A 9 13.82 -12.21 -5.36
C ASN A 9 13.51 -10.71 -5.41
N LYS A 10 14.50 -9.85 -5.19
CA LYS A 10 14.35 -8.40 -5.33
C LYS A 10 13.97 -8.01 -6.76
N ALA A 11 14.61 -8.62 -7.76
CA ALA A 11 14.27 -8.40 -9.17
C ALA A 11 12.84 -8.86 -9.50
N GLN A 12 12.36 -9.95 -8.89
CA GLN A 12 11.00 -10.46 -9.11
C GLN A 12 9.90 -9.66 -8.39
N LEU A 13 10.26 -8.94 -7.31
CA LEU A 13 9.35 -8.05 -6.60
C LEU A 13 9.27 -6.67 -7.25
N ALA A 14 10.26 -6.29 -8.04
CA ALA A 14 10.23 -5.05 -8.79
C ALA A 14 8.96 -5.02 -9.65
N TYR A 15 8.23 -3.90 -9.60
CA TYR A 15 7.03 -3.64 -10.38
C TYR A 15 5.76 -4.43 -10.01
N LYS A 16 5.80 -5.30 -8.99
CA LYS A 16 4.55 -5.89 -8.49
C LYS A 16 3.66 -4.79 -7.89
N PRO A 17 2.38 -4.71 -8.26
CA PRO A 17 1.48 -3.72 -7.70
C PRO A 17 1.29 -3.99 -6.20
N LEU A 18 1.41 -2.93 -5.41
CA LEU A 18 1.20 -2.94 -3.95
C LEU A 18 -0.14 -2.30 -3.59
N LEU A 19 -0.45 -1.18 -4.25
CA LEU A 19 -1.65 -0.38 -4.04
C LEU A 19 -2.07 0.26 -5.36
N VAL A 20 -3.38 0.35 -5.58
CA VAL A 20 -3.97 1.07 -6.71
C VAL A 20 -4.74 2.28 -6.18
N HIS A 21 -4.55 3.42 -6.83
CA HIS A 21 -5.26 4.67 -6.56
C HIS A 21 -6.07 5.06 -7.80
N GLN A 22 -7.37 5.29 -7.62
CA GLN A 22 -8.27 5.78 -8.66
C GLN A 22 -9.12 6.94 -8.14
N PRO A 23 -9.00 8.17 -8.69
CA PRO A 23 -9.94 9.25 -8.40
C PRO A 23 -11.36 8.89 -8.84
N GLN A 24 -12.37 9.24 -8.02
CA GLN A 24 -13.78 9.05 -8.33
C GLN A 24 -14.63 10.21 -7.81
N GLY A 25 -15.09 11.07 -8.72
CA GLY A 25 -15.82 12.28 -8.35
C GLY A 25 -14.95 13.18 -7.49
N LYS A 26 -15.45 13.54 -6.31
CA LYS A 26 -14.68 14.24 -5.27
C LYS A 26 -13.80 13.28 -4.45
N GLY A 27 -14.10 11.99 -4.44
CA GLY A 27 -13.36 11.01 -3.63
C GLY A 27 -12.24 10.30 -4.38
N MET A 28 -11.74 9.25 -3.74
CA MET A 28 -10.81 8.30 -4.34
C MET A 28 -11.13 6.87 -3.88
N VAL A 29 -10.92 5.90 -4.77
CA VAL A 29 -10.96 4.47 -4.49
C VAL A 29 -9.52 3.98 -4.35
N ILE A 30 -9.22 3.35 -3.21
CA ILE A 30 -7.89 2.82 -2.90
C ILE A 30 -8.01 1.30 -2.69
N GLY A 31 -7.27 0.54 -3.49
CA GLY A 31 -7.20 -0.92 -3.37
C GLY A 31 -5.83 -1.38 -2.90
N PHE A 32 -5.78 -2.21 -1.85
CA PHE A 32 -4.56 -2.87 -1.39
C PHE A 32 -4.53 -4.32 -1.87
N THR A 33 -3.36 -4.82 -2.28
CA THR A 33 -3.22 -6.22 -2.74
C THR A 33 -3.14 -7.23 -1.58
N GLN A 34 -3.03 -6.73 -0.35
CA GLN A 34 -2.98 -7.50 0.88
C GLN A 34 -3.53 -6.67 2.04
N SER A 35 -3.86 -7.32 3.16
CA SER A 35 -4.32 -6.59 4.35
C SER A 35 -3.27 -5.57 4.82
N PRO A 36 -3.62 -4.28 4.96
CA PRO A 36 -2.67 -3.26 5.40
C PRO A 36 -2.37 -3.30 6.90
N THR A 37 -3.13 -4.08 7.68
CA THR A 37 -3.02 -4.17 9.15
C THR A 37 -2.43 -5.49 9.64
N TYR A 38 -1.85 -6.30 8.74
CA TYR A 38 -1.23 -7.56 9.13
C TYR A 38 0.04 -7.34 9.95
N ARG A 39 0.11 -7.97 11.13
CA ARG A 39 1.22 -7.78 12.09
C ARG A 39 2.49 -8.51 11.64
N ALA A 40 3.65 -7.94 11.98
CA ALA A 40 4.99 -8.53 11.79
C ALA A 40 5.41 -8.75 10.33
N TYR A 41 4.71 -8.13 9.37
CA TYR A 41 5.01 -8.19 7.95
C TYR A 41 4.88 -6.80 7.33
N LEU A 42 5.87 -6.38 6.52
CA LEU A 42 5.88 -5.12 5.77
C LEU A 42 5.47 -3.87 6.59
N GLU A 43 6.33 -3.43 7.50
CA GLU A 43 6.13 -2.24 8.37
C GLU A 43 5.66 -0.96 7.66
N GLY A 44 5.91 -0.80 6.36
CA GLY A 44 5.43 0.35 5.58
C GLY A 44 3.91 0.39 5.33
N MET A 45 3.16 -0.69 5.58
CA MET A 45 1.72 -0.77 5.27
C MET A 45 0.84 0.12 6.15
N ASN A 46 1.17 0.29 7.43
CA ASN A 46 0.43 1.19 8.31
C ASN A 46 0.57 2.66 7.86
N VAL A 47 1.74 3.05 7.34
CA VAL A 47 1.98 4.40 6.81
C VAL A 47 1.15 4.64 5.55
N MET A 48 1.08 3.66 4.65
CA MET A 48 0.22 3.75 3.47
C MET A 48 -1.26 3.87 3.86
N LEU A 49 -1.73 3.06 4.81
CA LEU A 49 -3.10 3.11 5.32
C LEU A 49 -3.43 4.48 5.93
N ALA A 50 -2.54 5.04 6.76
CA ALA A 50 -2.74 6.36 7.33
C ALA A 50 -2.87 7.45 6.25
N ASN A 51 -1.97 7.43 5.24
CA ASN A 51 -2.04 8.36 4.11
C ASN A 51 -3.35 8.22 3.34
N THR A 52 -3.81 6.99 3.11
CA THR A 52 -5.11 6.73 2.46
C THR A 52 -6.25 7.39 3.23
N ILE A 53 -6.34 7.19 4.55
CA ILE A 53 -7.42 7.74 5.37
C ILE A 53 -7.43 9.27 5.29
N PHE A 54 -6.28 9.91 5.53
CA PHE A 54 -6.22 11.37 5.60
C PHE A 54 -6.37 12.03 4.23
N ARG A 55 -5.76 11.47 3.17
CA ARG A 55 -5.83 12.07 1.83
C ARG A 55 -7.16 11.80 1.14
N ALA A 56 -7.73 10.60 1.28
CA ALA A 56 -9.03 10.29 0.67
C ALA A 56 -10.14 11.17 1.25
N ALA A 57 -10.16 11.34 2.58
CA ALA A 57 -11.12 12.23 3.23
C ALA A 57 -10.95 13.70 2.79
N ALA A 58 -9.70 14.18 2.66
CA ALA A 58 -9.42 15.55 2.24
C ALA A 58 -9.90 15.88 0.82
N HIS A 59 -9.96 14.89 -0.08
CA HIS A 59 -10.43 15.12 -1.44
C HIS A 59 -11.96 15.15 -1.55
N ALA A 60 -12.69 14.45 -0.68
CA ALA A 60 -14.14 14.21 -0.81
C ALA A 60 -15.07 15.43 -0.63
N GLN A 61 -14.53 16.63 -0.38
CA GLN A 61 -15.31 17.86 -0.10
C GLN A 61 -15.79 18.59 -1.36
#